data_AF-A0A914U5I7-F1
#
_entry.id   AF-A0A914U5I7-F1
#
_cell.length_a   1.000
_cell.length_b   1.000
_cell.length_c   1.000
_cell.angle_alpha   90.00
_cell.angle_beta   90.00
_cell.angle_gamma   90.00
#
_symmetry.space_group_name_H-M   'P 1'
#
loop_
_entity.id
_entity.type
_entity.pdbx_description
1 polymer ?
#
loop_
_entity_poly.entity_id
_entity_poly.type
_entity_poly.pdbx_seq_one_letter_code
_entity_poly.pdbx_strand_id
1 'polypeptide(L)'
;SAKALFNIEVLIFVTERLQEKRNNLISEHVIYTIESIEKDVKLSGEVVKCGNVSNTVILEPLSFSMQSFCMMLPMHVCFNKQMIIEHCGEFLQRELMLGRRRTTKLTDIFQVIQPDDIAMSFKGIQSCLNSLFIFQVKPNLERNQTLTKDIHPLPLSLKGQMILVNGGQNMLFIGSLNVSTIRGLVDSNVFISDMQMHDVTRDLIMLNQSRICQQELNKKLEETVKQMRKLAEELEIKKAQTDHLLFACIPPEIAIELRKTHNVPAQEYAEATCLMLDMPYFSIINSQCAPKD
;
A
#
# COMPACT_ATOMS: atom_id res chain seq x y z
N SER A 1 -3.49 4.52 -37.84
CA SER A 1 -2.36 4.50 -38.79
C SER A 1 -1.48 5.71 -38.52
N ALA A 2 -0.18 5.68 -38.87
CA ALA A 2 0.71 6.83 -38.70
C ALA A 2 0.16 8.09 -39.38
N LYS A 3 -0.48 7.93 -40.55
CA LYS A 3 -1.21 8.99 -41.26
C LYS A 3 -2.33 9.62 -40.42
N ALA A 4 -3.12 8.83 -39.71
CA ALA A 4 -4.23 9.36 -38.90
C ALA A 4 -3.77 10.08 -37.63
N LEU A 5 -2.66 9.65 -37.03
CA LEU A 5 -2.18 10.17 -35.73
C LEU A 5 -1.16 11.29 -35.87
N PHE A 6 -0.29 11.19 -36.87
CA PHE A 6 0.85 12.10 -37.06
C PHE A 6 0.79 12.86 -38.37
N ASN A 7 -0.20 12.62 -39.23
CA ASN A 7 -0.29 13.16 -40.59
C ASN A 7 0.94 12.85 -41.46
N ILE A 8 1.59 11.70 -41.21
CA ILE A 8 2.77 11.24 -41.96
C ILE A 8 2.42 9.98 -42.74
N GLU A 9 2.71 10.00 -44.05
CA GLU A 9 2.64 8.81 -44.88
C GLU A 9 3.93 7.98 -44.76
N VAL A 10 3.78 6.71 -44.39
CA VAL A 10 4.90 5.80 -44.16
C VAL A 10 4.77 4.53 -45.00
N LEU A 11 5.90 4.05 -45.49
CA LEU A 11 6.07 2.72 -46.08
C LEU A 11 6.67 1.80 -45.02
N ILE A 12 6.08 0.62 -44.88
CA ILE A 12 6.55 -0.42 -43.95
C ILE A 12 6.88 -1.64 -44.77
N PHE A 13 8.13 -2.10 -44.72
CA PHE A 13 8.55 -3.33 -45.37
C PHE A 13 9.36 -4.22 -44.42
N VAL A 14 9.18 -5.53 -44.57
CA VAL A 14 9.92 -6.53 -43.79
C VAL A 14 11.34 -6.60 -44.31
N THR A 15 12.31 -6.37 -43.43
CA THR A 15 13.74 -6.40 -43.76
C THR A 15 14.36 -7.73 -43.39
N GLU A 16 14.02 -8.25 -42.22
CA GLU A 16 14.63 -9.47 -41.70
C GLU A 16 13.62 -10.27 -40.87
N ARG A 17 13.81 -11.58 -40.81
CA ARG A 17 13.09 -12.48 -39.91
C ARG A 17 14.11 -13.31 -39.16
N LEU A 18 14.21 -13.07 -37.86
CA LEU A 18 15.09 -13.81 -36.97
C LEU A 18 14.25 -14.81 -36.17
N GLN A 19 14.59 -16.09 -36.21
CA GLN A 19 13.95 -17.09 -35.35
C GLN A 19 14.88 -17.42 -34.19
N GLU A 20 14.38 -17.24 -32.98
CA GLU A 20 15.08 -17.53 -31.75
C GLU A 20 14.30 -18.59 -30.94
N LYS A 21 14.97 -19.69 -30.59
CA LYS A 21 14.34 -20.78 -29.84
C LYS A 21 14.53 -20.55 -28.34
N ARG A 22 13.45 -20.27 -27.60
CA ARG A 22 13.45 -20.07 -26.14
C ARG A 22 12.62 -21.14 -25.47
N ASN A 23 13.21 -21.94 -24.57
CA ASN A 23 12.50 -22.86 -23.66
C ASN A 23 11.27 -23.57 -24.28
N ASN A 24 11.46 -24.19 -25.45
CA ASN A 24 10.46 -24.90 -26.27
C ASN A 24 9.45 -24.06 -27.10
N LEU A 25 9.49 -22.72 -27.03
CA LEU A 25 8.80 -21.82 -27.96
C LEU A 25 9.76 -21.26 -29.01
N ILE A 26 9.29 -21.17 -30.26
CA ILE A 26 10.00 -20.49 -31.34
C ILE A 26 9.46 -19.06 -31.38
N SER A 27 10.30 -18.09 -31.01
CA SER A 27 9.99 -16.67 -31.15
C SER A 27 10.51 -16.18 -32.49
N GLU A 28 9.62 -15.66 -33.34
CA GLU A 28 9.98 -15.04 -34.61
C GLU A 28 10.02 -13.51 -34.43
N HIS A 29 11.21 -12.94 -34.50
CA HIS A 29 11.44 -11.50 -34.52
C HIS A 29 11.47 -11.01 -35.97
N VAL A 30 10.41 -10.33 -36.39
CA VAL A 30 10.34 -9.70 -37.71
C VAL A 30 10.80 -8.25 -37.58
N ILE A 31 11.89 -7.91 -38.28
CA ILE A 31 12.42 -6.55 -38.34
C ILE A 31 11.73 -5.82 -39.50
N TYR A 32 11.04 -4.74 -39.16
CA TYR A 32 10.41 -3.85 -40.13
C TYR A 32 11.27 -2.60 -40.29
N THR A 33 11.48 -2.19 -41.53
CA THR A 33 11.99 -0.86 -41.85
C THR A 33 10.81 0.03 -42.18
N ILE A 34 10.80 1.22 -41.58
CA ILE A 34 9.74 2.22 -41.74
C ILE A 34 10.38 3.45 -42.36
N GLU A 35 9.91 3.85 -43.53
CA GLU A 35 10.40 5.01 -44.29
C GLU A 35 9.26 6.00 -44.56
N SER A 36 9.57 7.30 -44.56
CA SER A 36 8.60 8.34 -44.93
C SER A 36 8.51 8.43 -46.44
N ILE A 37 7.31 8.60 -46.97
CA ILE A 37 7.11 8.87 -48.40
C ILE A 37 7.62 10.28 -48.75
N GLU A 38 7.49 11.21 -47.82
CA GLU A 38 7.99 12.57 -47.95
C GLU A 38 9.45 12.64 -47.51
N LYS A 39 10.36 13.05 -48.41
CA LYS A 39 11.81 13.07 -48.20
C LYS A 39 12.28 14.03 -47.09
N ASP A 40 11.45 15.00 -46.72
CA ASP A 40 11.78 16.04 -45.74
C ASP A 40 11.30 15.74 -44.31
N VAL A 41 10.54 14.66 -44.11
CA VAL A 41 10.02 14.28 -42.78
C VAL A 41 10.93 13.24 -42.14
N LYS A 42 11.72 13.66 -41.15
CA LYS A 42 12.48 12.74 -40.30
C LYS A 42 11.50 11.96 -39.40
N LEU A 43 11.31 10.68 -39.70
CA LEU A 43 10.46 9.77 -38.88
C LEU A 43 11.02 9.50 -37.49
N SER A 44 12.33 9.63 -37.35
CA SER A 44 12.96 9.63 -36.05
C SER A 44 13.24 11.08 -35.65
N GLY A 45 12.74 11.48 -34.47
CA GLY A 45 13.42 12.54 -33.72
C GLY A 45 14.89 12.14 -33.57
N GLU A 46 15.81 13.10 -33.41
CA GLU A 46 17.25 12.81 -33.26
C GLU A 46 17.45 11.60 -32.35
N VAL A 47 17.66 10.44 -32.98
CA VAL A 47 18.04 9.25 -32.25
C VAL A 47 19.43 9.61 -31.82
N VAL A 48 19.62 9.81 -30.52
CA VAL A 48 20.95 9.65 -29.92
C VAL A 48 21.33 8.21 -30.23
N LYS A 49 21.84 7.98 -31.44
CA LYS A 49 22.45 6.73 -31.87
C LYS A 49 23.70 6.66 -31.03
N CYS A 50 23.61 6.00 -29.88
CA CYS A 50 24.75 5.40 -29.20
C CYS A 50 25.24 4.21 -30.05
N GLY A 51 25.60 4.47 -31.30
CA GLY A 51 26.24 3.54 -32.22
C GLY A 51 27.53 4.19 -32.68
N ASN A 52 28.65 3.65 -32.21
CA ASN A 52 30.02 3.93 -32.66
C ASN A 52 30.23 5.33 -33.25
N VAL A 53 29.97 6.35 -32.43
CA VAL A 53 30.28 7.72 -32.83
C VAL A 53 31.72 7.97 -32.40
N SER A 54 32.64 7.90 -33.37
CA SER A 54 33.96 8.54 -33.32
C SER A 54 33.86 10.07 -33.33
N ASN A 55 32.78 10.63 -32.79
CA ASN A 55 32.62 12.05 -32.51
C ASN A 55 32.37 12.13 -31.02
N THR A 56 33.30 12.78 -30.35
CA THR A 56 33.17 13.33 -29.01
C THR A 56 31.89 14.14 -28.91
N VAL A 57 30.77 13.49 -28.58
CA VAL A 57 29.65 14.17 -27.93
C VAL A 57 30.24 14.59 -26.60
N ILE A 58 30.55 15.88 -26.48
CA ILE A 58 30.83 16.50 -25.19
C ILE A 58 29.50 16.39 -24.45
N LEU A 59 29.30 15.28 -23.75
CA LEU A 59 28.29 15.17 -22.72
C LEU A 59 28.67 16.26 -21.72
N GLU A 60 27.92 17.37 -21.71
CA GLU A 60 28.04 18.32 -20.61
C GLU A 60 27.99 17.50 -19.33
N PRO A 61 29.02 17.58 -18.46
CA PRO A 61 29.05 16.78 -17.26
C PRO A 61 27.79 17.10 -16.46
N LEU A 62 26.98 16.08 -16.19
CA LEU A 62 25.83 16.21 -15.32
C LEU A 62 26.29 16.91 -14.04
N SER A 63 25.56 17.93 -13.62
CA SER A 63 25.95 18.80 -12.50
C SER A 63 25.88 18.12 -11.12
N PHE A 64 25.69 16.80 -11.08
CA PHE A 64 25.60 16.02 -9.84
C PHE A 64 26.58 14.86 -9.83
N SER A 65 27.06 14.53 -8.63
CA SER A 65 28.03 13.46 -8.41
C SER A 65 27.39 12.07 -8.51
N MET A 66 28.20 11.03 -8.72
CA MET A 66 27.72 9.65 -8.65
C MET A 66 27.10 9.31 -7.29
N GLN A 67 27.62 9.88 -6.19
CA GLN A 67 27.01 9.71 -4.87
C GLN A 67 25.59 10.27 -4.84
N SER A 68 25.39 11.46 -5.39
CA SER A 68 24.07 12.09 -5.51
C SER A 68 23.11 11.24 -6.35
N PHE A 69 23.60 10.62 -7.42
CA PHE A 69 22.82 9.68 -8.23
C PHE A 69 22.37 8.45 -7.42
N CYS A 70 23.28 7.84 -6.66
CA CYS A 70 22.98 6.66 -5.84
C CYS A 70 22.00 6.94 -4.70
N MET A 71 22.04 8.15 -4.15
CA MET A 71 21.06 8.62 -3.16
C MET A 71 19.70 8.92 -3.82
N MET A 72 19.72 9.57 -4.99
CA MET A 72 18.49 9.92 -5.71
C MET A 72 17.76 8.68 -6.18
N LEU A 73 18.47 7.64 -6.63
CA LEU A 73 17.96 6.37 -7.12
C LEU A 73 18.40 5.19 -6.23
N PRO A 74 17.84 5.01 -5.03
CA PRO A 74 18.31 4.03 -4.05
C PRO A 74 18.14 2.56 -4.49
N MET A 75 17.29 2.29 -5.49
CA MET A 75 16.99 0.94 -6.01
C MET A 75 17.54 0.65 -7.40
N HIS A 76 18.44 1.48 -7.93
CA HIS A 76 19.03 1.22 -9.25
C HIS A 76 20.16 0.18 -9.17
N VAL A 77 20.43 -0.50 -10.29
CA VAL A 77 21.59 -1.38 -10.45
C VAL A 77 22.19 -1.17 -11.83
N CYS A 78 23.48 -0.89 -11.91
CA CYS A 78 24.22 -0.81 -13.16
C CYS A 78 25.22 -1.96 -13.26
N PHE A 79 25.23 -2.66 -14.39
CA PHE A 79 26.09 -3.82 -14.61
C PHE A 79 26.56 -3.92 -16.06
N ASN A 80 27.71 -4.56 -16.27
CA ASN A 80 28.30 -4.74 -17.58
C ASN A 80 27.85 -6.04 -18.28
N LYS A 81 28.36 -6.29 -19.50
CA LYS A 81 28.10 -7.51 -20.29
C LYS A 81 28.40 -8.82 -19.58
N GLN A 82 29.31 -8.83 -18.62
CA GLN A 82 29.66 -10.01 -17.81
C GLN A 82 28.73 -10.17 -16.60
N MET A 83 27.66 -9.38 -16.51
CA MET A 83 26.72 -9.33 -15.38
C MET A 83 27.37 -8.88 -14.08
N ILE A 84 28.52 -8.20 -14.14
CA ILE A 84 29.21 -7.67 -12.95
C ILE A 84 28.60 -6.32 -12.62
N ILE A 85 28.17 -6.16 -11.36
CA ILE A 85 27.62 -4.90 -10.87
C ILE A 85 28.77 -3.89 -10.75
N GLU A 86 28.62 -2.74 -11.42
CA GLU A 86 29.58 -1.64 -11.35
C GLU A 86 29.21 -0.67 -10.22
N HIS A 87 27.93 -0.33 -10.13
CA HIS A 87 27.38 0.49 -9.04
C HIS A 87 25.90 0.17 -8.82
N CYS A 88 25.39 0.53 -7.65
CA CYS A 88 24.00 0.34 -7.28
C CYS A 88 23.56 1.46 -6.32
N GLY A 89 22.24 1.60 -6.16
CA GLY A 89 21.66 2.59 -5.27
C GLY A 89 21.96 2.31 -3.80
N GLU A 90 21.89 3.36 -2.99
CA GLU A 90 22.29 3.31 -1.57
C GLU A 90 21.49 2.28 -0.75
N PHE A 91 20.19 2.16 -1.01
CA PHE A 91 19.35 1.16 -0.34
C PHE A 91 19.82 -0.26 -0.66
N LEU A 92 20.03 -0.60 -1.93
CA LEU A 92 20.49 -1.94 -2.31
C LEU A 92 21.90 -2.23 -1.79
N GLN A 93 22.78 -1.24 -1.79
CA GLN A 93 24.13 -1.38 -1.24
C GLN A 93 24.10 -1.75 0.26
N ARG A 94 23.21 -1.08 1.02
CA ARG A 94 23.02 -1.32 2.46
C ARG A 94 22.28 -2.62 2.77
N GLU A 95 21.21 -2.89 2.04
CA GLU A 95 20.32 -4.05 2.25
C GLU A 95 21.01 -5.37 1.89
N LEU A 96 21.83 -5.37 0.84
CA LEU A 96 22.49 -6.57 0.31
C LEU A 96 23.98 -6.65 0.68
N MET A 97 24.46 -5.72 1.52
CA MET A 97 25.84 -5.63 2.01
C MET A 97 26.91 -5.66 0.90
N LEU A 98 26.62 -5.03 -0.25
CA LEU A 98 27.46 -5.14 -1.45
C LEU A 98 28.83 -4.48 -1.29
N GLY A 99 28.96 -3.47 -0.42
CA GLY A 99 30.24 -2.80 -0.14
C GLY A 99 31.29 -3.69 0.56
N ARG A 100 30.90 -4.85 1.10
CA ARG A 100 31.82 -5.81 1.74
C ARG A 100 32.28 -6.93 0.82
N ARG A 101 31.64 -7.09 -0.35
CA ARG A 101 31.89 -8.22 -1.25
C ARG A 101 32.91 -7.81 -2.32
N ARG A 102 33.70 -8.78 -2.80
CA ARG A 102 34.49 -8.65 -4.04
C ARG A 102 33.54 -8.39 -5.23
N THR A 103 34.07 -8.33 -6.44
CA THR A 103 33.29 -8.31 -7.69
C THR A 103 32.04 -9.21 -7.60
N THR A 104 30.86 -8.59 -7.58
CA THR A 104 29.57 -9.29 -7.43
C THR A 104 28.87 -9.38 -8.77
N LYS A 105 28.36 -10.57 -9.11
CA LYS A 105 27.51 -10.73 -10.28
C LYS A 105 26.05 -10.52 -9.91
N LEU A 106 25.31 -9.90 -10.82
CA LEU A 106 23.87 -9.71 -10.72
C LEU A 106 23.16 -11.07 -10.53
N THR A 107 23.63 -12.11 -11.22
CA THR A 107 23.12 -13.49 -11.15
C THR A 107 23.22 -14.12 -9.77
N ASP A 108 24.15 -13.64 -8.93
CA ASP A 108 24.37 -14.22 -7.60
C ASP A 108 23.36 -13.65 -6.58
N ILE A 109 22.79 -12.49 -6.91
CA ILE A 109 21.93 -11.70 -6.03
C ILE A 109 20.47 -11.80 -6.46
N PHE A 110 20.21 -11.60 -7.74
CA PHE A 110 18.87 -11.51 -8.29
C PHE A 110 18.53 -12.69 -9.19
N GLN A 111 17.24 -12.97 -9.27
CA GLN A 111 16.61 -13.77 -10.31
C GLN A 111 15.55 -12.94 -11.01
N VAL A 112 15.40 -13.14 -12.32
CA VAL A 112 14.29 -12.55 -13.07
C VAL A 112 13.03 -13.35 -12.79
N ILE A 113 11.98 -12.66 -12.37
CA ILE A 113 10.62 -13.22 -12.25
C ILE A 113 9.78 -12.87 -13.48
N GLN A 114 9.96 -11.65 -13.99
CA GLN A 114 9.29 -11.19 -15.21
C GLN A 114 10.27 -10.38 -16.06
N PRO A 115 10.31 -10.58 -17.39
CA PRO A 115 9.65 -11.67 -18.14
C PRO A 115 10.15 -13.07 -17.69
N ASP A 116 9.29 -14.08 -17.73
CA ASP A 116 9.58 -15.45 -17.26
C ASP A 116 10.26 -16.33 -18.34
N ASP A 117 10.18 -15.90 -19.60
CA ASP A 117 10.75 -16.58 -20.77
C ASP A 117 12.23 -16.27 -21.03
N ILE A 118 12.85 -15.42 -20.20
CA ILE A 118 14.23 -14.99 -20.40
C ILE A 118 15.22 -15.61 -19.42
N ALA A 119 16.40 -15.95 -19.92
CA ALA A 119 17.53 -16.31 -19.09
C ALA A 119 18.13 -15.07 -18.42
N MET A 120 18.57 -15.20 -17.17
CA MET A 120 19.31 -14.19 -16.40
C MET A 120 20.71 -13.93 -17.00
N SER A 121 20.75 -13.31 -18.19
CA SER A 121 21.94 -13.03 -18.99
C SER A 121 21.79 -11.69 -19.69
N PHE A 122 22.90 -11.05 -20.06
CA PHE A 122 22.88 -9.74 -20.72
C PHE A 122 22.07 -9.77 -22.02
N LYS A 123 22.29 -10.78 -22.88
CA LYS A 123 21.53 -10.94 -24.13
C LYS A 123 20.04 -11.21 -23.88
N GLY A 124 19.72 -12.04 -22.88
CA GLY A 124 18.34 -12.33 -22.50
C GLY A 124 17.58 -11.07 -22.09
N ILE A 125 18.16 -10.26 -21.20
CA ILE A 125 17.58 -8.97 -20.80
C ILE A 125 17.48 -8.02 -22.01
N GLN A 126 18.52 -7.97 -22.85
CA GLN A 126 18.55 -7.09 -24.03
C GLN A 126 17.41 -7.38 -25.01
N SER A 127 17.00 -8.63 -25.12
CA SER A 127 15.93 -9.05 -26.02
C SER A 127 14.54 -8.51 -25.62
N CYS A 128 14.39 -8.08 -24.36
CA CYS A 128 13.13 -7.64 -23.77
C CYS A 128 13.24 -6.26 -23.10
N LEU A 129 14.10 -5.36 -23.59
CA LEU A 129 14.31 -4.03 -22.98
C LEU A 129 13.04 -3.19 -22.83
N ASN A 130 12.09 -3.36 -23.75
CA ASN A 130 10.81 -2.64 -23.73
C ASN A 130 9.78 -3.27 -22.77
N SER A 131 10.14 -4.39 -22.13
CA SER A 131 9.29 -5.05 -21.14
C SER A 131 9.56 -4.50 -19.74
N LEU A 132 8.55 -4.63 -18.89
CA LEU A 132 8.71 -4.43 -17.45
C LEU A 132 9.49 -5.61 -16.85
N PHE A 133 10.51 -5.31 -16.04
CA PHE A 133 11.28 -6.30 -15.33
C PHE A 133 10.87 -6.38 -13.87
N ILE A 134 10.73 -7.60 -13.36
CA ILE A 134 10.63 -7.87 -11.93
C ILE A 134 11.83 -8.72 -11.51
N PHE A 135 12.71 -8.13 -10.71
CA PHE A 135 13.87 -8.78 -10.12
C PHE A 135 13.60 -9.13 -8.68
N GLN A 136 13.84 -10.38 -8.32
CA GLN A 136 13.69 -10.84 -6.95
C GLN A 136 15.05 -11.20 -6.37
N VAL A 137 15.33 -10.78 -5.15
CA VAL A 137 16.51 -11.19 -4.40
C VAL A 137 16.39 -12.67 -4.07
N LYS A 138 17.44 -13.44 -4.35
CA LYS A 138 17.48 -14.87 -4.08
C LYS A 138 17.33 -15.15 -2.58
N PRO A 139 16.58 -16.21 -2.19
CA PRO A 139 16.27 -16.50 -0.79
C PRO A 139 17.51 -16.83 0.06
N ASN A 140 18.57 -17.33 -0.58
CA ASN A 140 19.81 -17.73 0.10
C ASN A 140 20.75 -16.55 0.42
N LEU A 141 20.36 -15.32 0.03
CA LEU A 141 21.19 -14.15 0.27
C LEU A 141 20.86 -13.54 1.63
N GLU A 142 21.87 -13.46 2.51
CA GLU A 142 21.72 -12.72 3.77
C GLU A 142 21.46 -11.24 3.47
N ARG A 143 20.35 -10.74 4.04
CA ARG A 143 19.98 -9.32 4.03
C ARG A 143 20.32 -8.67 5.36
N ASN A 144 20.38 -7.35 5.38
CA ASN A 144 20.57 -6.56 6.59
C ASN A 144 19.29 -6.58 7.46
N GLN A 145 19.05 -7.71 8.13
CA GLN A 145 17.85 -7.93 8.94
C GLN A 145 17.91 -7.07 10.21
N THR A 146 17.09 -6.03 10.25
CA THR A 146 16.94 -5.14 11.41
C THR A 146 15.80 -5.56 12.32
N LEU A 147 14.82 -6.33 11.82
CA LEU A 147 13.70 -6.85 12.60
C LEU A 147 13.85 -8.36 12.89
N THR A 148 13.25 -8.75 14.01
CA THR A 148 13.26 -10.04 14.70
C THR A 148 13.38 -11.28 13.80
N LYS A 149 14.30 -12.19 14.17
CA LYS A 149 14.65 -13.45 13.50
C LYS A 149 13.50 -14.47 13.32
N ASP A 150 12.29 -14.16 13.78
CA ASP A 150 11.18 -15.11 13.92
C ASP A 150 10.19 -15.11 12.75
N ILE A 151 10.35 -14.19 11.78
CA ILE A 151 9.50 -14.14 10.57
C ILE A 151 10.40 -14.40 9.38
N HIS A 152 10.14 -15.47 8.61
CA HIS A 152 10.76 -15.65 7.29
C HIS A 152 10.27 -14.50 6.40
N PRO A 153 11.10 -13.49 6.09
CA PRO A 153 10.62 -12.33 5.38
C PRO A 153 10.30 -12.72 3.93
N LEU A 154 9.22 -12.16 3.39
CA LEU A 154 8.87 -12.29 1.98
C LEU A 154 10.07 -11.83 1.13
N PRO A 155 10.39 -12.53 0.01
CA PRO A 155 11.54 -12.18 -0.81
C PRO A 155 11.40 -10.76 -1.38
N LEU A 156 12.46 -9.96 -1.19
CA LEU A 156 12.55 -8.60 -1.70
C LEU A 156 12.49 -8.63 -3.23
N SER A 157 11.50 -7.94 -3.80
CA SER A 157 11.31 -7.87 -5.24
C SER A 157 11.29 -6.41 -5.69
N LEU A 158 11.95 -6.12 -6.80
CA LEU A 158 12.07 -4.82 -7.43
C LEU A 158 11.38 -4.88 -8.78
N LYS A 159 10.59 -3.86 -9.10
CA LYS A 159 9.90 -3.73 -10.38
C LYS A 159 10.42 -2.49 -11.09
N GLY A 160 10.85 -2.64 -12.34
CA GLY A 160 11.50 -1.54 -13.05
C GLY A 160 11.71 -1.78 -14.53
N GLN A 161 12.50 -0.91 -15.13
CA GLN A 161 12.86 -0.95 -16.53
C GLN A 161 14.38 -1.09 -16.69
N MET A 162 14.77 -1.58 -17.86
CA MET A 162 16.16 -1.78 -18.25
C MET A 162 16.54 -0.80 -19.35
N ILE A 163 17.66 -0.10 -19.17
CA ILE A 163 18.15 0.91 -20.10
C ILE A 163 19.57 0.55 -20.51
N LEU A 164 19.84 0.48 -21.81
CA LEU A 164 21.20 0.36 -22.31
C LEU A 164 21.93 1.69 -22.19
N VAL A 165 23.09 1.67 -21.55
CA VAL A 165 23.94 2.84 -21.36
C VAL A 165 25.35 2.56 -21.87
N ASN A 166 26.19 3.61 -21.95
CA ASN A 166 27.59 3.49 -22.36
C ASN A 166 27.78 2.78 -23.72
N GLY A 167 27.05 3.21 -24.76
CA GLY A 167 27.16 2.57 -26.09
C GLY A 167 26.70 1.11 -26.13
N GLY A 168 25.89 0.67 -25.15
CA GLY A 168 25.41 -0.70 -25.03
C GLY A 168 26.42 -1.67 -24.39
N GLN A 169 27.44 -1.17 -23.70
CA GLN A 169 28.35 -2.00 -22.89
C GLN A 169 27.77 -2.32 -21.50
N ASN A 170 26.83 -1.50 -21.05
CA ASN A 170 26.28 -1.53 -19.70
C ASN A 170 24.75 -1.48 -19.74
N MET A 171 24.12 -2.06 -18.73
CA MET A 171 22.69 -1.97 -18.49
C MET A 171 22.43 -1.33 -17.15
N LEU A 172 21.50 -0.39 -17.14
CA LEU A 172 21.00 0.27 -15.95
C LEU A 172 19.56 -0.19 -15.70
N PHE A 173 19.36 -0.87 -14.59
CA PHE A 173 18.04 -1.12 -14.03
C PHE A 173 17.63 0.08 -13.17
N ILE A 174 16.45 0.65 -13.46
CA ILE A 174 15.80 1.67 -12.62
C ILE A 174 14.42 1.15 -12.25
N GLY A 175 14.11 1.13 -10.96
CA GLY A 175 12.83 0.61 -10.49
C GLY A 175 12.50 1.00 -9.07
N SER A 176 11.35 0.51 -8.63
CA SER A 176 10.82 0.64 -7.27
C SER A 176 10.60 -0.71 -6.61
N LEU A 177 10.27 -0.73 -5.32
CA LEU A 177 9.87 -1.95 -4.63
C LEU A 177 8.60 -2.50 -5.25
N ASN A 178 8.56 -3.81 -5.51
CA ASN A 178 7.37 -4.49 -6.00
C ASN A 178 6.43 -4.83 -4.83
N VAL A 179 5.83 -3.80 -4.22
CA VAL A 179 4.95 -3.89 -3.05
C VAL A 179 3.82 -2.87 -3.16
N SER A 180 2.63 -3.23 -2.69
CA SER A 180 1.41 -2.41 -2.81
C SER A 180 0.76 -2.04 -1.47
N THR A 181 1.25 -2.60 -0.35
CA THR A 181 0.68 -2.39 0.98
C THR A 181 1.76 -2.16 2.04
N ILE A 182 1.41 -1.45 3.11
CA ILE A 182 2.28 -1.28 4.29
C ILE A 182 2.61 -2.64 4.91
N ARG A 183 1.66 -3.57 4.91
CA ARG A 183 1.90 -4.92 5.43
C ARG A 183 2.96 -5.66 4.62
N GLY A 184 2.93 -5.56 3.29
CA GLY A 184 3.94 -6.16 2.43
C GLY A 184 5.35 -5.58 2.67
N LEU A 185 5.45 -4.28 2.99
CA LEU A 185 6.73 -3.67 3.38
C LEU A 185 7.29 -4.31 4.66
N VAL A 186 6.44 -4.45 5.68
CA VAL A 186 6.80 -5.11 6.95
C VAL A 186 7.18 -6.57 6.72
N ASP A 187 6.39 -7.30 5.94
CA ASP A 187 6.65 -8.73 5.65
C ASP A 187 7.94 -8.91 4.83
N SER A 188 8.34 -7.92 4.00
CA SER A 188 9.62 -7.90 3.30
C SER A 188 10.77 -7.27 4.11
N ASN A 189 10.55 -6.87 5.36
CA ASN A 189 11.54 -6.15 6.19
C ASN A 189 12.11 -4.89 5.49
N VAL A 190 11.24 -4.08 4.89
CA VAL A 190 11.61 -2.80 4.28
C VAL A 190 10.74 -1.69 4.86
N PHE A 191 11.29 -0.49 4.98
CA PHE A 191 10.54 0.65 5.50
C PHE A 191 10.11 1.58 4.36
N ILE A 192 9.02 2.31 4.59
CA ILE A 192 8.58 3.34 3.63
C ILE A 192 9.65 4.43 3.42
N SER A 193 10.48 4.69 4.43
CA SER A 193 11.60 5.63 4.35
C SER A 193 12.67 5.21 3.35
N ASP A 194 12.71 3.93 2.97
CA ASP A 194 13.66 3.40 2.00
C ASP A 194 13.20 3.62 0.55
N MET A 195 11.93 3.99 0.36
CA MET A 195 11.38 4.38 -0.94
C MET A 195 11.62 5.87 -1.18
N GLN A 196 11.91 6.25 -2.43
CA GLN A 196 12.16 7.64 -2.79
C GLN A 196 10.93 8.51 -2.53
N MET A 197 11.14 9.77 -2.19
CA MET A 197 10.05 10.74 -1.99
C MET A 197 9.23 10.99 -3.27
N HIS A 198 9.85 10.84 -4.44
CA HIS A 198 9.21 11.05 -5.75
C HIS A 198 8.65 9.75 -6.36
N ASP A 199 8.72 8.64 -5.63
CA ASP A 199 8.20 7.35 -6.10
C ASP A 199 6.68 7.32 -5.95
N VAL A 200 5.96 7.25 -7.08
CA VAL A 200 4.50 7.20 -7.10
C VAL A 200 3.95 5.97 -6.34
N THR A 201 4.70 4.87 -6.29
CA THR A 201 4.27 3.67 -5.55
C THR A 201 4.23 3.91 -4.05
N ARG A 202 5.10 4.78 -3.51
CA ARG A 202 5.09 5.20 -2.11
C ARG A 202 3.80 5.93 -1.77
N ASP A 203 3.42 6.89 -2.59
CA ASP A 203 2.19 7.68 -2.40
C ASP A 203 0.96 6.79 -2.51
N LEU A 204 0.95 5.85 -3.47
CA LEU A 204 -0.14 4.89 -3.63
C LEU A 204 -0.33 4.01 -2.38
N ILE A 205 0.76 3.50 -1.80
CA ILE A 205 0.73 2.71 -0.58
C ILE A 205 0.14 3.53 0.58
N MET A 206 0.60 4.77 0.74
CA MET A 206 0.14 5.66 1.81
C MET A 206 -1.33 6.05 1.66
N LEU A 207 -1.78 6.37 0.44
CA LEU A 207 -3.18 6.66 0.15
C LEU A 207 -4.08 5.45 0.44
N ASN A 208 -3.66 4.25 0.03
CA ASN A 208 -4.39 3.03 0.33
C ASN A 208 -4.50 2.78 1.85
N GLN A 209 -3.41 3.01 2.60
CA GLN A 209 -3.44 2.87 4.05
C GLN A 209 -4.37 3.90 4.71
N SER A 210 -4.29 5.16 4.29
CA SER A 210 -5.16 6.24 4.77
C SER A 210 -6.65 5.89 4.54
N ARG A 211 -6.99 5.38 3.36
CA ARG A 211 -8.34 4.93 3.02
C ARG A 211 -8.82 3.82 3.95
N ILE A 212 -7.98 2.82 4.23
CA ILE A 212 -8.31 1.71 5.15
C ILE A 212 -8.56 2.25 6.56
N CYS A 213 -7.66 3.11 7.07
CA CYS A 213 -7.82 3.70 8.40
C CYS A 213 -9.09 4.56 8.51
N GLN A 214 -9.42 5.34 7.47
CA GLN A 214 -10.65 6.13 7.45
C GLN A 214 -11.90 5.25 7.47
N GLN A 215 -11.90 4.15 6.71
CA GLN A 215 -13.00 3.18 6.75
C GLN A 215 -13.17 2.54 8.13
N GLU A 216 -12.07 2.17 8.79
CA GLU A 216 -12.12 1.60 10.14
C GLU A 216 -12.65 2.60 11.17
N LEU A 217 -12.22 3.87 11.08
CA LEU A 217 -12.71 4.94 11.93
C LEU A 217 -14.21 5.19 11.74
N ASN A 218 -14.69 5.25 10.49
CA ASN A 218 -16.11 5.42 10.18
C ASN A 218 -16.94 4.28 10.74
N LYS A 219 -16.45 3.03 10.64
CA LYS A 219 -17.14 1.87 11.22
C LYS A 219 -17.27 1.99 12.74
N LYS A 220 -16.19 2.36 13.44
CA LYS A 220 -16.22 2.59 14.90
C LYS A 220 -17.19 3.70 15.28
N LEU A 221 -17.25 4.76 14.47
CA LEU A 221 -18.20 5.86 14.66
C LEU A 221 -19.64 5.38 14.51
N GLU A 222 -19.97 4.62 13.47
CA GLU A 222 -21.30 4.05 13.26
C GLU A 222 -21.74 3.14 14.42
N GLU A 223 -20.84 2.27 14.89
CA GLU A 223 -21.09 1.40 16.04
C GLU A 223 -21.36 2.21 17.32
N THR A 224 -20.56 3.26 17.56
CA THR A 224 -20.71 4.14 18.72
C THR A 224 -22.03 4.92 18.67
N VAL A 225 -22.40 5.48 17.51
CA VAL A 225 -23.67 6.20 17.32
C VAL A 225 -24.85 5.27 17.56
N LYS A 226 -24.77 4.02 17.08
CA LYS A 226 -25.83 3.02 17.30
C LYS A 226 -25.98 2.69 18.79
N GLN A 227 -24.87 2.50 19.51
CA GLN A 227 -24.89 2.26 20.95
C GLN A 227 -25.46 3.45 21.72
N MET A 228 -25.06 4.68 21.38
CA MET A 228 -25.59 5.89 22.00
C MET A 228 -27.10 6.03 21.83
N ARG A 229 -27.63 5.75 20.63
CA ARG A 229 -29.08 5.77 20.38
C ARG A 229 -29.82 4.76 21.26
N LYS A 230 -29.30 3.54 21.35
CA LYS A 230 -29.88 2.50 22.22
C LYS A 230 -29.90 2.92 23.69
N LEU A 231 -28.79 3.48 24.19
CA LEU A 231 -28.70 3.98 25.56
C LEU A 231 -29.67 5.15 25.82
N ALA A 232 -29.85 6.04 24.85
CA ALA A 232 -30.82 7.13 24.96
C ALA A 232 -32.27 6.62 25.04
N GLU A 233 -32.62 5.60 24.25
CA GLU A 233 -33.94 4.94 24.32
C GLU A 233 -34.15 4.26 25.69
N GLU A 234 -33.17 3.50 26.16
CA GLU A 234 -33.22 2.86 27.48
C GLU A 234 -33.33 3.88 28.62
N LEU A 235 -32.65 5.02 28.49
CA LEU A 235 -32.73 6.12 29.45
C LEU A 235 -34.14 6.73 29.51
N GLU A 236 -34.78 6.97 28.36
CA GLU A 236 -36.15 7.49 28.33
C GLU A 236 -37.16 6.49 28.92
N ILE A 237 -36.99 5.19 28.66
CA ILE A 237 -37.81 4.14 29.30
C ILE A 237 -37.63 4.16 30.82
N LYS A 238 -36.38 4.21 31.31
CA LYS A 238 -36.09 4.23 32.75
C LYS A 238 -36.62 5.48 33.42
N LYS A 239 -36.48 6.64 32.76
CA LYS A 239 -37.04 7.90 33.23
C LYS A 239 -38.56 7.83 33.36
N ALA A 240 -39.26 7.25 32.38
CA ALA A 240 -40.70 7.04 32.46
C ALA A 240 -41.11 6.09 33.60
N GLN A 241 -40.35 5.01 33.83
CA GLN A 241 -40.57 4.09 34.96
C GLN A 241 -40.38 4.80 36.32
N THR A 242 -39.32 5.59 36.46
CA THR A 242 -39.06 6.37 37.68
C THR A 242 -40.13 7.42 37.92
N ASP A 243 -40.54 8.15 36.87
CA ASP A 243 -41.65 9.11 36.96
C ASP A 243 -42.93 8.40 37.43
N HIS A 244 -43.28 7.26 36.84
CA HIS A 244 -44.47 6.50 37.23
C HIS A 244 -44.46 6.10 38.72
N LEU A 245 -43.34 5.59 39.22
CA LEU A 245 -43.18 5.22 40.62
C LEU A 245 -43.33 6.45 41.55
N LEU A 246 -42.75 7.59 41.17
CA LEU A 246 -42.85 8.83 41.95
C LEU A 246 -44.30 9.30 42.11
N PHE A 247 -45.09 9.26 41.03
CA PHE A 247 -46.51 9.63 41.05
C PHE A 247 -47.44 8.59 41.69
N ALA A 248 -47.00 7.33 41.84
CA ALA A 248 -47.80 6.28 42.47
C ALA A 248 -47.74 6.31 44.01
N CYS A 249 -46.63 6.77 44.58
CA CYS A 249 -46.39 6.71 46.03
C CYS A 249 -46.81 7.97 46.79
N ILE A 250 -46.90 9.12 46.13
CA ILE A 250 -47.04 10.43 46.77
C ILE A 250 -48.03 11.29 45.95
N PRO A 251 -48.79 12.22 46.58
CA PRO A 251 -49.67 13.13 45.85
C PRO A 251 -48.99 13.85 44.67
N PRO A 252 -49.71 14.08 43.55
CA PRO A 252 -49.13 14.64 42.32
C PRO A 252 -48.42 15.98 42.50
N GLU A 253 -48.93 16.84 43.37
CA GLU A 253 -48.35 18.17 43.64
C GLU A 253 -46.94 18.06 44.23
N ILE A 254 -46.76 17.20 45.24
CA ILE A 254 -45.48 16.93 45.89
C ILE A 254 -44.53 16.20 44.92
N ALA A 255 -45.03 15.25 44.13
CA ALA A 255 -44.25 14.53 43.13
C ALA A 255 -43.63 15.47 42.07
N ILE A 256 -44.37 16.49 41.61
CA ILE A 256 -43.88 17.48 40.65
C ILE A 256 -42.74 18.32 41.24
N GLU A 257 -42.84 18.73 42.51
CA GLU A 257 -41.78 19.49 43.18
C GLU A 257 -40.54 18.65 43.41
N LEU A 258 -40.71 17.40 43.87
CA LEU A 258 -39.60 16.45 44.06
C LEU A 258 -38.88 16.11 42.75
N ARG A 259 -39.62 15.99 41.64
CA ARG A 259 -39.04 15.77 40.30
C ARG A 259 -38.09 16.89 39.87
N LYS A 260 -38.38 18.13 40.29
CA LYS A 260 -37.52 19.29 40.04
C LYS A 260 -36.38 19.40 41.06
N THR A 261 -36.13 18.37 41.87
CA THR A 261 -35.14 18.37 42.97
C THR A 261 -35.35 19.51 43.99
N HIS A 262 -36.59 19.99 44.16
CA HIS A 262 -36.92 20.98 45.18
C HIS A 262 -37.22 20.27 46.51
N ASN A 263 -36.83 20.89 47.62
CA ASN A 263 -37.23 20.44 48.95
C ASN A 263 -38.66 20.90 49.23
N VAL A 264 -39.54 19.94 49.55
CA VAL A 264 -40.93 20.22 49.91
C VAL A 264 -41.02 20.44 51.42
N PRO A 265 -41.39 21.64 51.90
CA PRO A 265 -41.52 21.92 53.34
C PRO A 265 -42.74 21.20 53.93
N ALA A 266 -42.69 20.94 55.24
CA ALA A 266 -43.84 20.42 55.97
C ALA A 266 -45.01 21.42 55.94
N GLN A 267 -46.24 20.90 55.81
CA GLN A 267 -47.47 21.70 55.73
C GLN A 267 -48.47 21.24 56.78
N GLU A 268 -49.16 22.20 57.39
CA GLU A 268 -50.32 21.96 58.24
C GLU A 268 -51.61 22.07 57.41
N TYR A 269 -52.52 21.12 57.61
CA TYR A 269 -53.84 21.09 56.98
C TYR A 269 -54.90 21.34 58.05
N ALA A 270 -55.80 22.30 57.81
CA ALA A 270 -56.82 22.72 58.78
C ALA A 270 -57.86 21.61 59.07
N GLU A 271 -58.15 20.77 58.07
CA GLU A 271 -59.09 19.66 58.16
C GLU A 271 -58.51 18.44 57.43
N ALA A 272 -58.55 17.28 58.06
CA ALA A 272 -58.14 16.01 57.46
C ALA A 272 -59.05 14.89 57.97
N THR A 273 -59.43 13.97 57.09
CA THR A 273 -60.18 12.76 57.46
C THR A 273 -59.30 11.54 57.22
N CYS A 274 -59.12 10.72 58.25
CA CYS A 274 -58.30 9.51 58.18
C CYS A 274 -59.21 8.28 58.23
N LEU A 275 -59.06 7.38 57.26
CA LEU A 275 -59.67 6.05 57.28
C LEU A 275 -58.58 5.02 57.60
N MET A 276 -58.77 4.28 58.68
CA MET A 276 -57.93 3.13 59.02
C MET A 276 -58.77 1.86 58.92
N LEU A 277 -58.27 0.86 58.21
CA LEU A 277 -58.89 -0.46 58.08
C LEU A 277 -57.92 -1.49 58.65
N ASP A 278 -58.42 -2.34 59.54
CA ASP A 278 -57.66 -3.45 60.11
C ASP A 278 -58.27 -4.79 59.68
N MET A 279 -57.43 -5.80 59.45
CA MET A 279 -57.87 -7.15 59.11
C MET A 279 -57.87 -8.01 60.38
N PRO A 280 -59.06 -8.34 60.93
CA PRO A 280 -59.13 -9.17 62.11
C PRO A 280 -58.58 -10.57 61.82
N TYR A 281 -57.90 -11.15 62.81
CA TYR A 281 -57.34 -12.51 62.76
C TYR A 281 -56.21 -12.73 61.73
N PHE A 282 -55.59 -11.67 61.18
CA PHE A 282 -54.46 -11.80 60.24
C PHE A 282 -53.31 -12.66 60.78
N SER A 283 -53.00 -12.56 62.08
CA SER A 283 -51.98 -13.39 62.76
C SER A 283 -52.31 -14.89 62.73
N ILE A 284 -53.60 -15.26 62.80
CA ILE A 284 -54.05 -16.65 62.73
C ILE A 284 -53.96 -17.14 61.29
N ILE A 285 -54.40 -16.33 60.32
CA ILE A 285 -54.31 -16.66 58.89
C ILE A 285 -52.86 -16.92 58.48
N ASN A 286 -51.93 -16.06 58.91
CA ASN A 286 -50.50 -16.21 58.59
C ASN A 286 -49.84 -17.44 59.26
N SER A 287 -50.41 -17.94 60.36
CA SER A 287 -49.90 -19.17 61.01
C SER A 287 -50.51 -20.45 60.44
N GLN A 288 -51.70 -20.38 59.84
CA GLN A 288 -52.41 -21.54 59.27
C GLN A 288 -52.21 -21.69 57.75
N CYS A 289 -51.88 -20.62 57.04
CA CYS A 289 -51.62 -20.64 55.60
C CYS A 289 -50.12 -20.49 55.34
N ALA A 290 -49.57 -21.37 54.50
CA ALA A 290 -48.23 -21.16 53.96
C ALA A 290 -48.28 -20.13 52.82
N PRO A 291 -47.30 -19.21 52.72
CA PRO A 291 -47.19 -18.34 51.57
C PRO A 291 -47.05 -19.18 50.29
N LYS A 292 -47.78 -18.81 49.24
CA LYS A 292 -47.52 -19.36 47.90
C LYS A 292 -46.28 -18.68 47.35
N ASP A 293 -45.42 -19.46 46.71
CA ASP A 293 -44.25 -18.98 45.96
C ASP A 293 -44.66 -17.96 44.87
#